data_AF-H0TZ45-F1
#
_entry.id   AF-H0TZ45-F1
#
_cell.length_a   1.000
_cell.length_b   1.000
_cell.length_c   1.000
_cell.angle_alpha   90.00
_cell.angle_beta   90.00
_cell.angle_gamma   90.00
#
_symmetry.space_group_name_H-M   'P 1'
#
loop_
_entity.id
_entity.type
_entity.pdbx_description
1 polymer ?
#
loop_
_entity_poly.entity_id
_entity_poly.type
_entity_poly.pdbx_seq_one_letter_code
_entity_poly.pdbx_strand_id
1 'polypeptide(L)'
;MNDLNTALAANNLQATVDSSTGKISITTTNDAASSTIGAVSGGAAFTGLTVSAPVSDPTSQSNRASLVAQYNNVLTQINTTAADASFNGINLLNGDTLKLTFNETGKSTLSITGVTFSSTGLGLTSLTSGTDFLDNSSANKVLNTLNSASSTLRSEASTLGSNLSVVQVRQDFNKNLIDVLQTGSSNLTLADTNEEAATSQALSTRQSIAVSALSLANQSQASVLQLLR
;
A
#
# COMPACT_ATOMS: atom_id res chain seq x y z
N MET A 1 -45.45 20.57 -23.98
CA MET A 1 -44.49 19.45 -24.04
C MET A 1 -43.19 19.76 -23.31
N ASN A 2 -42.58 20.94 -23.47
CA ASN A 2 -41.36 21.29 -22.72
C ASN A 2 -41.56 21.24 -21.20
N ASP A 3 -42.58 21.91 -20.65
CA ASP A 3 -42.80 21.91 -19.18
C ASP A 3 -43.13 20.52 -18.61
N LEU A 4 -43.87 19.71 -19.38
CA LEU A 4 -44.16 18.31 -19.03
C LEU A 4 -42.87 17.48 -19.01
N ASN A 5 -42.02 17.64 -20.02
CA ASN A 5 -40.73 16.97 -20.10
C ASN A 5 -39.76 17.44 -19.02
N THR A 6 -39.79 18.71 -18.61
CA THR A 6 -39.03 19.23 -17.48
C THR A 6 -39.48 18.59 -16.16
N ALA A 7 -40.79 18.43 -15.94
CA ALA A 7 -41.31 17.76 -14.75
C ALA A 7 -41.01 16.25 -14.73
N LEU A 8 -41.02 15.60 -15.90
CA LEU A 8 -40.74 14.17 -16.07
C LEU A 8 -39.24 13.84 -15.99
N ALA A 9 -38.36 14.78 -16.35
CA ALA A 9 -36.91 14.58 -16.37
C ALA A 9 -36.32 14.19 -15.00
N ALA A 10 -36.90 14.68 -13.90
CA ALA A 10 -36.49 14.33 -12.55
C ALA A 10 -36.62 12.83 -12.23
N ASN A 11 -37.46 12.12 -13.00
CA ASN A 11 -37.68 10.68 -12.89
C ASN A 11 -37.19 9.94 -14.15
N ASN A 12 -36.29 10.53 -14.96
CA ASN A 12 -35.79 9.93 -16.22
C ASN A 12 -36.88 9.55 -17.23
N LEU A 13 -37.99 10.28 -17.22
CA LEU A 13 -39.12 10.08 -18.12
C LEU A 13 -39.11 11.11 -19.26
N GLN A 14 -39.55 10.69 -20.45
CA GLN A 14 -39.70 11.57 -21.61
C GLN A 14 -41.06 11.35 -22.25
N ALA A 15 -41.86 12.41 -22.38
CA ALA A 15 -43.08 12.43 -23.16
C ALA A 15 -42.81 12.90 -24.60
N THR A 16 -43.32 12.13 -25.56
CA THR A 16 -43.38 12.47 -26.98
C THR A 16 -44.84 12.51 -27.43
N VAL A 17 -45.14 13.28 -28.47
CA VAL A 17 -46.45 13.27 -29.13
C VAL A 17 -46.29 12.59 -30.48
N ASP A 18 -47.11 11.57 -30.74
CA ASP A 18 -47.25 11.01 -32.07
C ASP A 18 -48.04 11.99 -32.93
N SER A 19 -47.37 12.60 -33.91
CA SER A 19 -47.92 13.59 -34.83
C SER A 19 -49.05 13.08 -35.71
N SER A 20 -49.22 11.76 -35.84
CA SER A 20 -50.24 11.13 -36.68
C SER A 20 -51.49 10.71 -35.89
N THR A 21 -51.33 10.32 -34.63
CA THR A 21 -52.43 9.86 -33.78
C THR A 21 -52.82 10.86 -32.68
N GLY A 22 -52.02 11.91 -32.47
CA GLY A 22 -52.19 12.89 -31.40
C GLY A 22 -51.96 12.32 -30.00
N LYS A 23 -51.50 11.07 -29.89
CA LYS A 23 -51.28 10.39 -28.61
C LYS A 23 -49.97 10.85 -27.97
N ILE A 24 -49.98 10.93 -26.64
CA ILE A 24 -48.78 11.18 -25.85
C ILE A 24 -48.20 9.83 -25.42
N SER A 25 -46.94 9.57 -25.78
CA SER A 25 -46.19 8.39 -25.34
C SER A 25 -45.14 8.82 -24.31
N ILE A 26 -45.15 8.20 -23.14
CA ILE A 26 -44.10 8.39 -22.13
C ILE A 26 -43.15 7.21 -22.21
N THR A 27 -41.89 7.48 -22.54
CA THR A 27 -40.81 6.51 -22.59
C THR A 27 -39.85 6.75 -21.44
N THR A 28 -39.32 5.67 -20.86
CA THR A 28 -38.22 5.71 -19.90
C THR A 28 -37.20 4.65 -20.29
N THR A 29 -35.93 4.94 -20.04
CA THR A 29 -34.85 3.94 -20.09
C THR A 29 -34.61 3.29 -18.73
N ASN A 30 -35.43 3.62 -17.72
CA ASN A 30 -35.36 3.16 -16.34
C ASN A 30 -36.62 2.33 -15.99
N ASP A 31 -36.41 1.05 -15.70
CA ASP A 31 -37.42 0.05 -15.33
C ASP A 31 -38.16 0.44 -14.02
N ALA A 32 -37.47 1.03 -13.04
CA ALA A 32 -38.10 1.51 -11.80
C ALA A 32 -38.86 2.84 -11.97
N ALA A 33 -38.34 3.77 -12.77
CA ALA A 33 -39.07 4.98 -13.13
C ALA A 33 -40.35 4.66 -13.90
N SER A 34 -40.34 3.57 -14.67
CA SER A 34 -41.56 3.08 -15.31
C SER A 34 -42.66 2.85 -14.25
N SER A 35 -42.32 2.30 -13.07
CA SER A 35 -43.29 2.03 -11.98
C SER A 35 -44.08 3.28 -11.54
N THR A 36 -43.48 4.46 -11.67
CA THR A 36 -44.10 5.75 -11.35
C THR A 36 -44.97 6.34 -12.46
N ILE A 37 -44.89 5.82 -13.69
CA ILE A 37 -45.73 6.22 -14.83
C ILE A 37 -47.21 5.93 -14.58
N GLY A 38 -47.54 4.96 -13.72
CA GLY A 38 -48.92 4.66 -13.32
C GLY A 38 -49.66 5.84 -12.66
N ALA A 39 -48.96 6.91 -12.28
CA ALA A 39 -49.50 8.07 -11.56
C ALA A 39 -49.53 9.37 -12.39
N VAL A 40 -49.70 9.32 -13.72
CA VAL A 40 -49.94 10.56 -14.49
C VAL A 40 -51.33 11.10 -14.17
N SER A 41 -51.42 12.06 -13.24
CA SER A 41 -52.61 12.88 -13.06
C SER A 41 -52.40 14.22 -13.78
N GLY A 42 -53.27 14.50 -14.75
CA GLY A 42 -53.27 15.71 -15.55
C GLY A 42 -54.69 16.02 -16.02
N GLY A 43 -54.94 17.26 -16.47
CA GLY A 43 -56.28 17.80 -16.78
C GLY A 43 -57.15 16.94 -17.70
N ALA A 44 -58.37 17.40 -17.97
CA ALA A 44 -59.51 16.65 -18.56
C ALA A 44 -59.24 15.66 -19.72
N ALA A 45 -58.10 15.73 -20.40
CA ALA A 45 -57.62 14.75 -21.39
C ALA A 45 -57.15 13.41 -20.80
N PHE A 46 -56.78 13.33 -19.51
CA PHE A 46 -56.27 12.11 -18.87
C PHE A 46 -57.24 11.49 -17.85
N THR A 47 -58.36 12.16 -17.56
CA THR A 47 -59.42 11.65 -16.67
C THR A 47 -60.05 10.38 -17.24
N GLY A 48 -59.94 9.27 -16.50
CA GLY A 48 -60.58 7.99 -16.84
C GLY A 48 -59.68 6.98 -17.57
N LEU A 49 -58.43 7.32 -17.91
CA LEU A 49 -57.47 6.34 -18.42
C LEU A 49 -56.75 5.65 -17.25
N THR A 50 -56.80 4.32 -17.23
CA THR A 50 -56.00 3.50 -16.33
C THR A 50 -54.71 3.09 -17.05
N VAL A 51 -53.55 3.45 -16.48
CA VAL A 51 -52.25 2.96 -16.94
C VAL A 51 -51.90 1.76 -16.07
N SER A 52 -51.58 0.62 -16.69
CA SER A 52 -51.11 -0.55 -15.94
C SER A 52 -49.78 -0.21 -15.28
N ALA A 53 -49.63 -0.52 -13.99
CA ALA A 53 -48.34 -0.42 -13.32
C ALA A 53 -47.35 -1.30 -14.09
N PRO A 54 -46.20 -0.78 -14.51
CA PRO A 54 -45.26 -1.63 -15.21
C PRO A 54 -44.73 -2.72 -14.30
N VAL A 55 -44.47 -3.84 -14.96
CA VAL A 55 -44.07 -5.08 -14.34
C VAL A 55 -42.55 -5.12 -14.34
N SER A 56 -41.95 -5.04 -13.16
CA SER A 56 -40.52 -5.23 -13.00
C SER A 56 -40.12 -6.62 -13.50
N ASP A 57 -39.15 -6.69 -14.41
CA ASP A 57 -38.64 -7.97 -14.91
C ASP A 57 -38.00 -8.79 -13.77
N PRO A 58 -38.56 -9.96 -13.41
CA PRO A 58 -38.03 -10.80 -12.33
C PRO A 58 -36.58 -11.23 -12.54
N THR A 59 -36.18 -11.47 -13.79
CA THR A 59 -34.80 -11.87 -14.13
C THR A 59 -33.85 -10.70 -13.90
N SER A 60 -34.20 -9.49 -14.35
CA SER A 60 -33.41 -8.29 -14.10
C SER A 60 -33.29 -7.96 -12.61
N GLN A 61 -34.36 -8.12 -11.82
CA GLN A 61 -34.30 -7.94 -10.37
C GLN A 61 -33.39 -8.96 -9.68
N SER A 62 -33.48 -10.23 -10.08
CA SER A 62 -32.61 -11.29 -9.55
C SER A 62 -31.14 -11.02 -9.87
N ASN A 63 -30.84 -10.60 -11.11
CA ASN A 63 -29.48 -10.24 -11.53
C ASN A 63 -28.91 -9.07 -10.71
N ARG A 64 -29.69 -7.99 -10.51
CA ARG A 64 -29.26 -6.85 -9.69
C ARG A 64 -29.03 -7.24 -8.23
N ALA A 65 -29.92 -8.04 -7.65
CA ALA A 65 -29.76 -8.55 -6.29
C ALA A 65 -28.48 -9.39 -6.16
N SER A 66 -28.16 -10.22 -7.17
CA SER A 66 -26.91 -10.98 -7.22
C SER A 66 -25.68 -10.07 -7.28
N LEU A 67 -25.71 -8.99 -8.07
CA LEU A 67 -24.60 -8.01 -8.14
C LEU A 67 -24.41 -7.25 -6.82
N VAL A 68 -25.50 -6.86 -6.15
CA VAL A 68 -25.45 -6.24 -4.81
C VAL A 68 -24.80 -7.20 -3.81
N ALA A 69 -25.19 -8.48 -3.82
CA ALA A 69 -24.59 -9.49 -2.95
C ALA A 69 -23.10 -9.68 -3.24
N GLN A 70 -22.71 -9.76 -4.51
CA GLN A 70 -21.31 -9.86 -4.92
C GLN A 70 -20.49 -8.64 -4.45
N TYR A 71 -21.02 -7.42 -4.64
CA TYR A 71 -20.38 -6.20 -4.17
C TYR A 71 -20.14 -6.23 -2.65
N ASN A 72 -21.16 -6.58 -1.87
CA ASN A 72 -21.05 -6.66 -0.40
C ASN A 72 -20.07 -7.75 0.06
N ASN A 73 -20.01 -8.87 -0.67
CA ASN A 73 -19.01 -9.91 -0.42
C ASN A 73 -17.59 -9.38 -0.67
N VAL A 74 -17.37 -8.61 -1.73
CA VAL A 74 -16.08 -7.98 -2.01
C VAL A 74 -15.73 -6.93 -0.94
N LEU A 75 -16.69 -6.14 -0.45
CA LEU A 75 -16.45 -5.23 0.68
C LEU A 75 -16.00 -6.00 1.93
N THR A 76 -16.61 -7.15 2.20
CA THR A 76 -16.20 -8.03 3.30
C THR A 76 -14.77 -8.52 3.10
N GLN A 77 -14.40 -8.94 1.88
CA GLN A 77 -13.03 -9.34 1.56
C GLN A 77 -12.03 -8.19 1.73
N ILE A 78 -12.39 -6.97 1.31
CA ILE A 78 -11.56 -5.78 1.53
C ILE A 78 -11.31 -5.57 3.03
N ASN A 79 -12.36 -5.67 3.86
CA ASN A 79 -12.23 -5.54 5.31
C ASN A 79 -11.32 -6.62 5.90
N THR A 80 -11.49 -7.89 5.51
CA THR A 80 -10.64 -8.97 6.01
C THR A 80 -9.19 -8.81 5.56
N THR A 81 -8.95 -8.46 4.29
CA THR A 81 -7.59 -8.24 3.79
C THR A 81 -6.92 -7.06 4.49
N ALA A 82 -7.64 -5.95 4.69
CA ALA A 82 -7.11 -4.82 5.44
C ALA A 82 -6.80 -5.17 6.89
N ALA A 83 -7.65 -5.96 7.56
CA ALA A 83 -7.42 -6.42 8.93
C ALA A 83 -6.24 -7.41 9.06
N ASP A 84 -6.08 -8.29 8.07
CA ASP A 84 -5.06 -9.34 8.07
C ASP A 84 -3.67 -8.83 7.63
N ALA A 85 -3.57 -7.65 7.01
CA ALA A 85 -2.34 -7.05 6.50
C ALA A 85 -1.40 -6.51 7.61
N SER A 86 -1.09 -7.36 8.59
CA SER A 86 -0.20 -7.04 9.71
C SER A 86 1.18 -7.67 9.54
N PHE A 87 2.21 -6.97 10.01
CA PHE A 87 3.57 -7.49 10.13
C PHE A 87 4.10 -7.18 11.53
N ASN A 88 4.55 -8.20 12.25
CA ASN A 88 5.01 -8.08 13.65
C ASN A 88 4.05 -7.29 14.55
N GLY A 89 2.74 -7.44 14.35
CA GLY A 89 1.70 -6.77 15.14
C GLY A 89 1.42 -5.30 14.75
N ILE A 90 2.00 -4.81 13.66
CA ILE A 90 1.71 -3.48 13.10
C ILE A 90 0.91 -3.65 11.81
N ASN A 91 -0.24 -2.99 11.71
CA ASN A 91 -1.08 -2.97 10.53
C ASN A 91 -1.26 -1.54 9.99
N LEU A 92 -0.51 -1.22 8.93
CA LEU A 92 -0.56 0.10 8.28
C LEU A 92 -1.86 0.35 7.52
N LEU A 93 -2.68 -0.68 7.24
CA LEU A 93 -4.00 -0.53 6.62
C LEU A 93 -5.13 -0.40 7.65
N ASN A 94 -4.81 -0.52 8.94
CA ASN A 94 -5.74 -0.35 10.04
C ASN A 94 -5.42 0.88 10.92
N GLY A 95 -4.53 1.76 10.46
CA GLY A 95 -4.18 3.01 11.14
C GLY A 95 -3.01 2.92 12.13
N ASP A 96 -2.34 1.76 12.24
CA ASP A 96 -1.15 1.66 13.09
C ASP A 96 0.01 2.47 12.52
N THR A 97 0.95 2.85 13.38
CA THR A 97 2.15 3.57 12.97
C THR A 97 3.37 2.67 13.09
N LEU A 98 4.13 2.54 12.00
CA LEU A 98 5.44 1.90 11.99
C LEU A 98 6.52 2.96 12.26
N LYS A 99 7.19 2.84 13.40
CA LYS A 99 8.38 3.64 13.70
C LYS A 99 9.64 2.87 13.36
N LEU A 100 10.39 3.38 12.39
CA LEU A 100 11.70 2.88 11.99
C LEU A 100 12.78 3.74 12.65
N THR A 101 13.79 3.09 13.21
CA THR A 101 14.95 3.75 13.81
C THR A 101 16.18 3.40 12.98
N PHE A 102 16.92 4.42 12.53
CA PHE A 102 18.07 4.25 11.64
C PHE A 102 19.43 4.29 12.35
N ASN A 103 19.45 4.60 13.64
CA ASN A 103 20.68 4.66 14.43
C ASN A 103 20.51 4.10 15.84
N GLU A 104 21.62 3.64 16.41
CA GLU A 104 21.66 3.03 17.75
C GLU A 104 21.12 3.95 18.87
N THR A 105 21.20 5.26 18.67
CA THR A 105 20.78 6.26 19.67
C THR A 105 19.29 6.59 19.63
N GLY A 106 18.53 6.08 18.65
CA GLY A 106 17.10 6.36 18.52
C GLY A 106 16.74 7.77 18.05
N LYS A 107 17.73 8.59 17.69
CA LYS A 107 17.53 10.01 17.29
C LYS A 107 17.17 10.17 15.82
N SER A 108 17.56 9.22 14.96
CA SER A 108 17.22 9.22 13.55
C SER A 108 16.10 8.23 13.31
N THR A 109 14.90 8.73 13.03
CA THR A 109 13.71 7.88 12.90
C THR A 109 12.85 8.31 11.72
N LEU A 110 12.18 7.34 11.10
CA LEU A 110 11.07 7.56 10.17
C LEU A 110 9.81 6.95 10.76
N SER A 111 8.77 7.76 10.95
CA SER A 111 7.45 7.28 11.35
C SER A 111 6.57 7.22 10.12
N ILE A 112 6.08 6.03 9.80
CA ILE A 112 5.11 5.78 8.73
C ILE A 112 3.76 5.57 9.41
N THR A 113 2.89 6.57 9.31
CA THR A 113 1.53 6.49 9.85
C THR A 113 0.64 5.78 8.84
N GLY A 114 0.04 4.68 9.28
CA GLY A 114 -0.95 3.96 8.49
C GLY A 114 -2.27 4.71 8.36
N VAL A 115 -3.09 4.26 7.43
CA VAL A 115 -4.43 4.79 7.16
C VAL A 115 -5.42 3.63 7.26
N THR A 116 -6.62 3.89 7.79
CA THR A 116 -7.67 2.88 7.84
C THR A 116 -8.29 2.69 6.46
N PHE A 117 -8.02 1.56 5.81
CA PHE A 117 -8.59 1.18 4.51
C PHE A 117 -9.57 0.00 4.59
N SER A 118 -10.39 0.00 5.64
CA SER A 118 -11.66 -0.72 5.62
C SER A 118 -12.57 -0.18 4.50
N SER A 119 -13.62 -0.91 4.17
CA SER A 119 -14.68 -0.44 3.26
C SER A 119 -15.18 0.94 3.69
N THR A 120 -15.42 1.15 5.00
CA THR A 120 -15.84 2.45 5.54
C THR A 120 -14.77 3.53 5.43
N GLY A 121 -13.50 3.21 5.68
CA GLY A 121 -12.38 4.15 5.53
C GLY A 121 -12.15 4.60 4.08
N LEU A 122 -12.50 3.73 3.12
CA LEU A 122 -12.51 4.04 1.68
C LEU A 122 -13.79 4.75 1.20
N GLY A 123 -14.74 5.01 2.09
CA GLY A 123 -16.04 5.61 1.75
C GLY A 123 -17.00 4.64 1.03
N LEU A 124 -16.71 3.34 1.04
CA LEU A 124 -17.52 2.29 0.45
C LEU A 124 -18.55 1.79 1.48
N THR A 125 -19.83 1.94 1.16
CA THR A 125 -20.94 1.50 1.98
C THR A 125 -21.59 0.26 1.38
N SER A 126 -22.04 -0.67 2.24
CA SER A 126 -22.83 -1.82 1.78
C SER A 126 -24.08 -1.38 1.03
N LEU A 127 -24.38 -2.10 -0.04
CA LEU A 127 -25.53 -1.84 -0.89
C LEU A 127 -26.73 -2.68 -0.43
N THR A 128 -27.93 -2.15 -0.63
CA THR A 128 -29.19 -2.80 -0.29
C THR A 128 -29.95 -3.18 -1.56
N SER A 129 -30.36 -4.46 -1.64
CA SER A 129 -31.13 -4.95 -2.78
C SER A 129 -32.48 -4.24 -2.87
N GLY A 130 -32.90 -3.88 -4.08
CA GLY A 130 -34.15 -3.15 -4.33
C GLY A 130 -34.07 -1.64 -4.09
N THR A 131 -32.93 -1.13 -3.62
CA THR A 131 -32.66 0.32 -3.45
C THR A 131 -31.44 0.74 -4.26
N ASP A 132 -30.34 -0.01 -4.16
CA ASP A 132 -29.13 0.21 -4.93
C ASP A 132 -29.12 -0.57 -6.26
N PHE A 133 -28.34 -0.07 -7.23
CA PHE A 133 -28.28 -0.57 -8.61
C PHE A 133 -29.63 -0.59 -9.35
N LEU A 134 -30.63 0.13 -8.84
CA LEU A 134 -31.96 0.19 -9.42
C LEU A 134 -31.95 0.79 -10.83
N ASP A 135 -31.03 1.74 -11.06
CA ASP A 135 -30.89 2.50 -12.30
C ASP A 135 -29.44 2.92 -12.56
N ASN A 136 -29.21 3.58 -13.70
CA ASN A 136 -27.89 4.10 -14.05
C ASN A 136 -27.39 5.16 -13.05
N SER A 137 -28.27 5.92 -12.40
CA SER A 137 -27.88 6.96 -11.45
C SER A 137 -27.27 6.37 -10.18
N SER A 138 -27.98 5.42 -9.56
CA SER A 138 -27.53 4.65 -8.40
C SER A 138 -26.27 3.84 -8.72
N ALA A 139 -26.20 3.19 -9.89
CA ALA A 139 -24.98 2.50 -10.34
C ALA A 139 -23.80 3.46 -10.54
N ASN A 140 -24.01 4.62 -11.20
CA ASN A 140 -22.95 5.61 -11.41
C ASN A 140 -22.46 6.24 -10.11
N LYS A 141 -23.32 6.41 -9.09
CA LYS A 141 -22.88 6.84 -7.76
C LYS A 141 -21.87 5.86 -7.17
N VAL A 142 -22.16 4.57 -7.18
CA VAL A 142 -21.25 3.53 -6.69
C VAL A 142 -19.95 3.51 -7.50
N LEU A 143 -20.03 3.62 -8.83
CA LEU A 143 -18.84 3.69 -9.69
C LEU A 143 -17.95 4.90 -9.36
N ASN A 144 -18.53 6.07 -9.11
CA ASN A 144 -17.78 7.26 -8.72
C ASN A 144 -17.08 7.08 -7.36
N THR A 145 -17.75 6.47 -6.39
CA THR A 145 -17.14 6.14 -5.10
C THR A 145 -16.00 5.13 -5.26
N LEU A 146 -16.18 4.09 -6.09
CA LEU A 146 -15.13 3.11 -6.39
C LEU A 146 -13.90 3.75 -7.06
N ASN A 147 -14.11 4.68 -8.01
CA ASN A 147 -13.02 5.41 -8.65
C ASN A 147 -12.26 6.30 -7.66
N SER A 148 -12.98 6.93 -6.73
CA SER A 148 -12.38 7.75 -5.67
C SER A 148 -11.56 6.88 -4.71
N ALA A 149 -12.13 5.77 -4.22
CA ALA A 149 -11.42 4.80 -3.39
C ALA A 149 -10.16 4.24 -4.08
N SER A 150 -10.26 3.90 -5.37
CA SER A 150 -9.12 3.42 -6.17
C SER A 150 -8.02 4.48 -6.30
N SER A 151 -8.38 5.76 -6.44
CA SER A 151 -7.41 6.86 -6.49
C SER A 151 -6.72 7.07 -5.15
N THR A 152 -7.46 6.99 -4.04
CA THR A 152 -6.90 7.04 -2.67
C THR A 152 -5.92 5.89 -2.43
N LEU A 153 -6.28 4.66 -2.80
CA LEU A 153 -5.39 3.49 -2.67
C LEU A 153 -4.09 3.66 -3.47
N ARG A 154 -4.17 4.19 -4.70
CA ARG A 154 -2.98 4.47 -5.52
C ARG A 154 -2.10 5.56 -4.91
N SER A 155 -2.70 6.60 -4.35
CA SER A 155 -1.95 7.66 -3.65
C SER A 155 -1.18 7.10 -2.46
N GLU A 156 -1.83 6.28 -1.63
CA GLU A 156 -1.17 5.68 -0.47
C GLU A 156 -0.09 4.68 -0.86
N ALA A 157 -0.34 3.85 -1.88
CA ALA A 157 0.69 2.96 -2.42
C ALA A 157 1.93 3.73 -2.91
N SER A 158 1.73 4.91 -3.51
CA SER A 158 2.85 5.78 -3.91
C SER A 158 3.60 6.38 -2.72
N THR A 159 2.90 6.74 -1.64
CA THR A 159 3.50 7.21 -0.39
C THR A 159 4.33 6.10 0.26
N LEU A 160 3.76 4.91 0.40
CA LEU A 160 4.47 3.73 0.94
C LEU A 160 5.67 3.35 0.07
N GLY A 161 5.56 3.43 -1.25
CA GLY A 161 6.67 3.22 -2.18
C GLY A 161 7.81 4.24 -1.98
N SER A 162 7.47 5.52 -1.78
CA SER A 162 8.45 6.57 -1.50
C SER A 162 9.17 6.33 -0.16
N ASN A 163 8.41 5.94 0.88
CA ASN A 163 8.97 5.56 2.17
C ASN A 163 9.91 4.35 2.04
N LEU A 164 9.54 3.34 1.26
CA LEU A 164 10.40 2.18 0.99
C LEU A 164 11.72 2.60 0.33
N SER A 165 11.68 3.50 -0.67
CA SER A 165 12.90 4.01 -1.29
C SER A 165 13.81 4.71 -0.27
N VAL A 166 13.25 5.49 0.66
CA VAL A 166 14.05 6.10 1.74
C VAL A 166 14.70 5.04 2.62
N VAL A 167 13.96 4.00 3.00
CA VAL A 167 14.49 2.89 3.81
C VAL A 167 15.60 2.15 3.09
N GLN A 168 15.43 1.85 1.80
CA GLN A 168 16.45 1.18 0.98
C GLN A 168 17.74 2.00 0.87
N VAL A 169 17.62 3.30 0.57
CA VAL A 169 18.79 4.21 0.50
C VAL A 169 19.53 4.26 1.85
N ARG A 170 18.80 4.29 2.97
CA ARG A 170 19.39 4.25 4.31
C ARG A 170 20.07 2.91 4.62
N GLN A 171 19.46 1.80 4.20
CA GLN A 171 20.02 0.47 4.35
C GLN A 171 21.36 0.35 3.59
N ASP A 172 21.40 0.80 2.34
CA ASP A 172 22.61 0.77 1.51
C ASP A 172 23.71 1.68 2.07
N PHE A 173 23.36 2.90 2.49
CA PHE A 173 24.30 3.80 3.14
C PHE A 173 24.91 3.18 4.40
N ASN A 174 24.09 2.59 5.27
CA ASN A 174 24.57 1.95 6.49
C ASN A 174 25.46 0.75 6.19
N LYS A 175 25.11 -0.07 5.18
CA LYS A 175 25.95 -1.18 4.75
C LYS A 175 27.33 -0.70 4.26
N ASN A 176 27.35 0.32 3.40
CA ASN A 176 28.59 0.89 2.90
C ASN A 176 29.43 1.51 4.03
N LEU A 177 28.78 2.19 4.98
CA LEU A 177 29.46 2.74 6.16
C LEU A 177 30.09 1.63 7.01
N ILE A 178 29.38 0.52 7.25
CA ILE A 178 29.92 -0.63 7.97
C ILE A 178 31.13 -1.21 7.24
N ASP A 179 31.04 -1.40 5.92
CA ASP A 179 32.14 -1.98 5.12
C ASP A 179 33.40 -1.07 5.17
N VAL A 180 33.23 0.26 5.12
CA VAL A 180 34.32 1.24 5.27
C VAL A 180 34.90 1.23 6.68
N LEU A 181 34.06 1.22 7.71
CA LEU A 181 34.51 1.20 9.11
C LEU A 181 35.22 -0.11 9.45
N GLN A 182 34.76 -1.24 8.91
CA GLN A 182 35.42 -2.53 9.07
C GLN A 182 36.82 -2.50 8.45
N THR A 183 36.93 -2.04 7.20
CA THR A 183 38.23 -1.87 6.52
C THR A 183 39.15 -0.91 7.27
N GLY A 184 38.63 0.24 7.72
CA GLY A 184 39.38 1.21 8.50
C GLY A 184 39.88 0.63 9.82
N SER A 185 39.04 -0.12 10.54
CA SER A 185 39.44 -0.78 11.79
C SER A 185 40.49 -1.85 11.55
N SER A 186 40.35 -2.63 10.47
CA SER A 186 41.35 -3.60 10.02
C SER A 186 42.68 -2.91 9.74
N ASN A 187 42.71 -1.80 9.01
CA ASN A 187 43.96 -1.09 8.73
C ASN A 187 44.63 -0.48 9.99
N LEU A 188 43.85 -0.14 11.02
CA LEU A 188 44.40 0.38 12.29
C LEU A 188 44.88 -0.72 13.24
N THR A 189 44.41 -1.96 13.06
CA THR A 189 44.67 -3.07 14.00
C THR A 189 45.53 -4.18 13.40
N LEU A 190 45.50 -4.36 12.08
CA LEU A 190 46.36 -5.29 11.37
C LEU A 190 47.77 -4.71 11.30
N ALA A 191 48.72 -5.49 11.79
CA ALA A 191 50.12 -5.22 11.56
C ALA A 191 50.54 -5.64 10.15
N ASP A 192 51.55 -4.97 9.58
CA ASP A 192 52.15 -5.39 8.32
C ASP A 192 52.98 -6.66 8.56
N THR A 193 52.51 -7.78 8.02
CA THR A 193 53.15 -9.08 8.20
C THR A 193 54.57 -9.13 7.62
N ASN A 194 54.91 -8.29 6.63
CA ASN A 194 56.27 -8.21 6.11
C ASN A 194 57.20 -7.49 7.08
N GLU A 195 56.74 -6.39 7.69
CA GLU A 195 57.52 -5.66 8.68
C GLU A 195 57.68 -6.47 9.97
N GLU A 196 56.61 -7.13 10.43
CA GLU A 196 56.69 -8.05 11.56
C GLU A 196 57.60 -9.25 11.26
N ALA A 197 57.53 -9.83 10.05
CA ALA A 197 58.42 -10.93 9.66
C ALA A 197 59.89 -10.50 9.58
N ALA A 198 60.17 -9.33 9.00
CA ALA A 198 61.53 -8.78 8.94
C ALA A 198 62.08 -8.48 10.35
N THR A 199 61.25 -7.90 11.22
CA THR A 199 61.61 -7.61 12.62
C THR A 199 61.83 -8.90 13.41
N SER A 200 60.97 -9.90 13.22
CA SER A 200 61.11 -11.22 13.84
C SER A 200 62.41 -11.92 13.39
N GLN A 201 62.69 -11.92 12.09
CA GLN A 201 63.92 -12.49 11.54
C GLN A 201 65.17 -11.75 12.07
N ALA A 202 65.13 -10.41 12.07
CA ALA A 202 66.20 -9.59 12.62
C ALA A 202 66.42 -9.88 14.12
N LEU A 203 65.34 -10.04 14.89
CA LEU A 203 65.39 -10.39 16.31
C LEU A 203 66.00 -11.78 16.52
N SER A 204 65.60 -12.79 15.75
CA SER A 204 66.20 -14.13 15.81
C SER A 204 67.69 -14.10 15.48
N THR A 205 68.11 -13.34 14.46
CA THR A 205 69.52 -13.14 14.14
C THR A 205 70.26 -12.44 15.28
N ARG A 206 69.67 -11.40 15.88
CA ARG A 206 70.24 -10.71 17.05
C ARG A 206 70.39 -11.63 18.26
N GLN A 207 69.40 -12.48 18.52
CA GLN A 207 69.45 -13.47 19.61
C GLN A 207 70.53 -14.52 19.36
N SER A 208 70.66 -15.02 18.13
CA SER A 208 71.75 -15.95 17.75
C SER A 208 73.12 -15.30 17.96
N ILE A 209 73.31 -14.06 17.51
CA ILE A 209 74.57 -13.31 17.74
C ILE A 209 74.81 -13.11 19.23
N ALA A 210 73.80 -12.75 20.03
CA ALA A 210 73.94 -12.55 21.47
C ALA A 210 74.35 -13.84 22.19
N VAL A 211 73.77 -14.99 21.81
CA VAL A 211 74.14 -16.29 22.37
C VAL A 211 75.56 -16.70 21.95
N SER A 212 75.93 -16.52 20.68
CA SER A 212 77.29 -16.78 20.21
C SER A 212 78.32 -15.86 20.86
N ALA A 213 78.02 -14.57 21.02
CA ALA A 213 78.88 -13.61 21.70
C ALA A 213 79.06 -13.94 23.19
N LEU A 214 77.98 -14.37 23.87
CA LEU A 214 78.05 -14.83 25.26
C LEU A 214 78.86 -16.14 25.40
N SER A 215 78.67 -17.08 24.48
CA SER A 215 79.47 -18.31 24.43
C SER A 215 80.96 -18.00 24.23
N LEU A 216 81.28 -17.08 23.31
CA LEU A 216 82.64 -16.64 23.04
C LEU A 216 83.25 -15.88 24.22
N ALA A 217 82.47 -15.04 24.91
CA ALA A 217 82.90 -14.35 26.13
C ALA A 217 83.21 -15.34 27.27
N ASN A 218 82.37 -16.36 27.46
CA ASN A 218 82.61 -17.43 28.45
C ASN A 218 83.84 -18.28 28.10
N GLN A 219 84.03 -18.63 26.82
CA GLN A 219 85.24 -19.32 26.35
C GLN A 219 86.49 -18.45 26.55
N SER A 220 86.42 -17.16 26.22
CA SER A 220 87.51 -16.20 26.43
C SER A 220 87.90 -16.10 27.90
N GLN A 221 86.92 -15.98 28.82
CA GLN A 221 87.18 -15.97 30.27
C GLN A 221 87.83 -17.27 30.75
N ALA A 222 87.40 -18.43 30.24
CA ALA A 222 88.01 -19.73 30.56
C ALA A 222 89.45 -19.87 30.01
N SER A 223 89.71 -19.41 28.78
CA SER A 223 91.06 -19.42 28.19
C SER A 223 92.02 -18.47 28.93
N VAL A 224 91.55 -17.30 29.38
CA VAL A 224 92.35 -16.41 30.24
C VAL A 224 92.66 -17.09 31.57
N LEU A 225 91.69 -17.80 32.17
CA LEU A 225 91.92 -18.55 33.39
C LEU A 225 92.91 -19.72 33.20
N GLN A 226 92.95 -20.36 32.03
CA GLN A 226 93.92 -21.41 31.72
C GLN A 226 95.34 -20.87 31.46
N LEU A 227 95.46 -19.62 31.01
CA LEU A 227 96.75 -18.93 30.82
C LEU A 227 97.34 -18.40 32.14
N LEU A 228 96.49 -18.09 33.11
CA LEU A 228 96.87 -17.59 34.45
C LEU A 228 97.11 -18.73 35.47
N ARG A 229 97.20 -19.98 35.01
CA ARG A 229 97.43 -21.18 35.82
C ARG A 229 98.78 -21.82 35.54
#